data_AF-A0A7W2A6S0-F1
#
_entry.id   AF-A0A7W2A6S0-F1
#
_cell.length_a   1.000
_cell.length_b   1.000
_cell.length_c   1.000
_cell.angle_alpha   90.00
_cell.angle_beta   90.00
_cell.angle_gamma   90.00
#
_symmetry.space_group_name_H-M   'P 1'
#
loop_
_entity.id
_entity.type
_entity.pdbx_description
1 polymer ?
#
loop_
_entity_poly.entity_id
_entity_poly.type
_entity_poly.pdbx_seq_one_letter_code
_entity_poly.pdbx_strand_id
1 'polypeptide(L)'
;MIYEVDVERIESQLRYLEKCIEVINRSAATRGELVQRFALERALHLAVECMIDVGSVMIDGFIMRDPGGYLDIVDILEDEKVIPPELAGKLKELVQIREKLVRYYDKLEEEALVAGRDTEVYRSFIQHVRKYLHQELGEQILK
;
A
#
# COMPACT_ATOMS: atom_id res chain seq x y z
N MET A 1 -5.73 0.02 27.42
CA MET A 1 -6.15 -0.03 26.01
C MET A 1 -6.57 -1.46 25.70
N ILE A 2 -7.64 -1.65 24.93
CA ILE A 2 -8.15 -2.99 24.56
C ILE A 2 -7.45 -3.51 23.29
N TYR A 3 -6.84 -2.64 22.48
CA TYR A 3 -6.13 -2.99 21.26
C TYR A 3 -4.63 -3.26 21.51
N GLU A 4 -4.10 -4.32 20.88
CA GLU A 4 -2.67 -4.65 20.81
C GLU A 4 -2.16 -4.42 19.37
N VAL A 5 -2.09 -3.16 18.95
CA VAL A 5 -1.63 -2.80 17.61
C VAL A 5 -0.11 -2.73 17.56
N ASP A 6 0.51 -3.45 16.63
CA ASP A 6 1.95 -3.37 16.34
C ASP A 6 2.28 -2.12 15.50
N VAL A 7 2.28 -0.97 16.17
CA VAL A 7 2.54 0.35 15.55
C VAL A 7 3.95 0.43 14.95
N GLU A 8 4.94 -0.20 15.58
CA GLU A 8 6.32 -0.18 15.09
C GLU A 8 6.42 -0.86 13.72
N ARG A 9 5.76 -2.02 13.58
CA ARG A 9 5.69 -2.74 12.30
C ARG A 9 4.98 -1.92 11.23
N ILE A 10 3.83 -1.32 11.54
CA ILE A 10 3.11 -0.45 10.60
C ILE A 10 4.02 0.68 10.12
N GLU A 11 4.64 1.43 11.04
CA GLU A 11 5.50 2.55 10.67
C GLU A 11 6.75 2.13 9.88
N SER A 12 7.32 0.95 10.18
CA SER A 12 8.40 0.37 9.39
C SER A 12 7.98 0.13 7.93
N GLN A 13 6.77 -0.41 7.72
CA GLN A 13 6.21 -0.67 6.39
C GLN A 13 5.85 0.63 5.66
N LEU A 14 5.27 1.62 6.35
CA LEU A 14 4.98 2.93 5.77
C LEU A 14 6.27 3.66 5.32
N ARG A 15 7.34 3.61 6.13
CA ARG A 15 8.66 4.14 5.73
C ARG A 15 9.26 3.40 4.54
N TYR A 16 9.00 2.10 4.40
CA TYR A 16 9.45 1.34 3.24
C TYR A 16 8.62 1.69 1.99
N LEU A 17 7.32 1.93 2.14
CA LEU A 17 6.45 2.45 1.09
C LEU A 17 6.94 3.82 0.59
N GLU A 18 7.38 4.71 1.48
CA GLU A 18 8.00 6.00 1.11
C GLU A 18 9.24 5.81 0.22
N LYS A 19 10.09 4.82 0.48
CA LYS A 19 11.23 4.47 -0.40
C LYS A 19 10.76 3.94 -1.76
N CYS A 20 9.69 3.15 -1.79
CA CYS A 20 9.12 2.67 -3.06
C CYS A 20 8.61 3.84 -3.91
N ILE A 21 7.94 4.81 -3.29
CA ILE A 21 7.50 6.06 -3.94
C ILE A 21 8.69 6.80 -4.57
N GLU A 22 9.82 6.90 -3.87
CA GLU A 22 11.03 7.53 -4.40
C GLU A 22 11.54 6.83 -5.68
N VAL A 23 11.61 5.50 -5.66
CA VAL A 23 12.06 4.70 -6.82
C VAL A 23 11.08 4.83 -7.99
N ILE A 24 9.77 4.81 -7.73
CA ILE A 24 8.73 4.97 -8.77
C ILE A 24 8.88 6.32 -9.48
N ASN A 25 9.04 7.41 -8.71
CA ASN A 25 9.21 8.75 -9.28
C ASN A 25 10.50 8.88 -10.10
N ARG A 26 11.62 8.30 -9.63
CA ARG A 26 12.89 8.32 -10.36
C ARG A 26 12.83 7.50 -11.66
N SER A 27 12.15 6.35 -11.62
CA SER A 27 12.07 5.43 -12.76
C SER A 27 11.11 5.93 -13.84
N ALA A 28 10.16 6.81 -13.51
CA ALA A 28 9.26 7.44 -14.48
C ALA A 28 10.00 8.33 -15.51
N ALA A 29 11.19 8.81 -15.18
CA ALA A 29 11.96 9.73 -16.01
C ALA A 29 12.78 9.05 -17.13
N THR A 30 13.04 7.74 -17.05
CA THR A 30 13.98 7.03 -17.94
C THR A 30 13.30 5.84 -18.59
N ARG A 31 12.54 6.09 -19.67
CA ARG A 31 11.89 5.03 -20.46
C ARG A 31 12.94 4.22 -21.24
N GLY A 32 12.82 2.90 -21.23
CA GLY A 32 13.52 2.00 -22.15
C GLY A 32 14.80 1.35 -21.64
N GLU A 33 15.31 1.72 -20.45
CA GLU A 33 16.45 1.03 -19.84
C GLU A 33 15.98 -0.14 -18.94
N LEU A 34 16.55 -1.33 -19.17
CA LEU A 34 16.14 -2.57 -18.48
C LEU A 34 16.25 -2.48 -16.95
N VAL A 35 17.27 -1.79 -16.44
CA VAL A 35 17.48 -1.62 -15.00
C VAL A 35 16.36 -0.78 -14.38
N GLN A 36 15.96 0.30 -15.04
CA GLN A 36 14.90 1.20 -14.59
C GLN A 36 13.54 0.53 -14.70
N ARG A 37 13.33 -0.29 -15.72
CA ARG A 37 12.13 -1.12 -15.83
C ARG A 37 12.03 -2.09 -14.66
N PHE A 38 13.07 -2.87 -14.37
CA PHE A 38 13.05 -3.78 -13.22
C PHE A 38 12.96 -3.06 -11.88
N ALA A 39 13.60 -1.89 -11.73
CA ALA A 39 13.49 -1.07 -10.53
C ALA A 39 12.06 -0.59 -10.32
N LEU A 40 11.38 -0.12 -11.37
CA LEU A 40 9.98 0.28 -11.32
C LEU A 40 9.07 -0.89 -10.97
N GLU A 41 9.16 -2.00 -11.71
CA GLU A 41 8.31 -3.18 -11.50
C GLU A 41 8.46 -3.70 -10.07
N ARG A 42 9.70 -3.75 -9.55
CA ARG A 42 9.96 -4.16 -8.18
C ARG A 42 9.44 -3.15 -7.14
N ALA A 43 9.59 -1.86 -7.39
CA ALA A 43 9.08 -0.82 -6.49
C ALA A 43 7.54 -0.82 -6.42
N LEU A 44 6.86 -1.04 -7.55
CA LEU A 44 5.40 -1.19 -7.59
C LEU A 44 4.93 -2.42 -6.83
N HIS A 45 5.57 -3.57 -7.05
CA HIS A 45 5.25 -4.79 -6.30
C HIS A 45 5.43 -4.56 -4.79
N LEU A 46 6.58 -4.03 -4.37
CA LEU A 46 6.85 -3.79 -2.94
C LEU A 46 5.91 -2.73 -2.34
N ALA A 47 5.52 -1.71 -3.10
CA ALA A 47 4.56 -0.73 -2.64
C ALA A 47 3.21 -1.39 -2.31
N VAL A 48 2.74 -2.31 -3.15
CA VAL A 48 1.51 -3.08 -2.90
C VAL A 48 1.65 -4.02 -1.71
N GLU A 49 2.78 -4.73 -1.56
CA GLU A 49 3.01 -5.56 -0.37
C GLU A 49 2.98 -4.73 0.91
N CYS A 50 3.61 -3.55 0.93
CA CYS A 50 3.60 -2.69 2.11
C CYS A 50 2.18 -2.29 2.51
N MET A 51 1.31 -1.96 1.55
CA MET A 51 -0.09 -1.60 1.84
C MET A 51 -0.89 -2.79 2.36
N ILE A 52 -0.72 -3.96 1.75
CA ILE A 52 -1.36 -5.21 2.18
C ILE A 52 -0.93 -5.58 3.60
N ASP A 53 0.38 -5.51 3.88
CA ASP A 53 0.89 -5.89 5.19
C ASP A 53 0.45 -4.89 6.27
N VAL A 54 0.45 -3.59 5.98
CA VAL A 54 -0.08 -2.56 6.90
C VAL A 54 -1.55 -2.83 7.17
N GLY A 55 -2.36 -3.07 6.14
CA GLY A 55 -3.77 -3.39 6.29
C GLY A 55 -4.00 -4.64 7.14
N SER A 56 -3.20 -5.68 6.93
CA SER A 56 -3.28 -6.93 7.72
C SER A 56 -2.97 -6.67 9.20
N VAL A 57 -1.92 -5.93 9.50
CA VAL A 57 -1.55 -5.60 10.90
C VAL A 57 -2.61 -4.73 11.56
N MET A 58 -3.24 -3.81 10.82
CA MET A 58 -4.35 -3.01 11.33
C MET A 58 -5.57 -3.88 11.63
N ILE A 59 -5.94 -4.78 10.72
CA ILE A 59 -7.07 -5.70 10.89
C ILE A 59 -6.90 -6.53 12.16
N ASP A 60 -5.72 -7.15 12.32
CA ASP A 60 -5.41 -7.97 13.49
C ASP A 60 -5.41 -7.13 14.78
N GLY A 61 -4.73 -5.98 14.76
CA GLY A 61 -4.53 -5.15 15.95
C GLY A 61 -5.79 -4.47 16.48
N PHE A 62 -6.71 -4.11 15.57
CA PHE A 62 -8.00 -3.49 15.91
C PHE A 62 -9.16 -4.49 16.00
N ILE A 63 -8.90 -5.79 15.81
CA ILE A 63 -9.91 -6.86 15.90
C ILE A 63 -11.05 -6.59 14.88
N MET A 64 -10.67 -6.25 13.65
CA MET A 64 -11.59 -6.09 12.52
C MET A 64 -12.01 -7.47 11.98
N ARG A 65 -12.88 -7.51 10.96
CA ARG A 65 -13.25 -8.78 10.31
C ARG A 65 -12.07 -9.41 9.56
N ASP A 66 -12.01 -10.74 9.51
CA ASP A 66 -10.97 -11.47 8.79
C ASP A 66 -11.06 -11.26 7.26
N PRO A 67 -9.92 -11.06 6.56
CA PRO A 67 -9.91 -10.94 5.11
C PRO A 67 -9.93 -12.30 4.41
N GLY A 68 -10.80 -12.46 3.41
CA GLY A 68 -10.79 -13.60 2.48
C GLY A 68 -9.71 -13.54 1.41
N GLY A 69 -9.02 -12.39 1.27
CA GLY A 69 -7.93 -12.17 0.32
C GLY A 69 -7.48 -10.70 0.28
N TYR A 70 -6.55 -10.37 -0.61
CA TYR A 70 -5.94 -9.04 -0.63
C TYR A 70 -6.90 -7.90 -1.00
N LEU A 71 -7.88 -8.15 -1.87
CA LEU A 71 -8.92 -7.15 -2.17
C LEU A 71 -9.78 -6.87 -0.93
N ASP A 72 -10.06 -7.92 -0.16
CA ASP A 72 -10.87 -7.83 1.05
C ASP A 72 -10.17 -7.01 2.15
N ILE A 73 -8.83 -7.01 2.20
CA ILE A 73 -8.09 -6.09 3.08
C ILE A 73 -8.45 -4.64 2.75
N VAL A 74 -8.53 -4.28 1.47
CA VAL A 74 -8.90 -2.91 1.07
C VAL A 74 -10.36 -2.62 1.41
N ASP A 75 -11.26 -3.58 1.19
CA ASP A 75 -12.68 -3.47 1.57
C ASP A 75 -12.83 -3.24 3.09
N ILE A 76 -12.09 -3.98 3.92
CA ILE A 76 -12.14 -3.85 5.38
C ILE A 76 -11.65 -2.47 5.83
N LEU A 77 -10.54 -1.99 5.27
CA LEU A 77 -10.02 -0.66 5.60
C LEU A 77 -11.01 0.46 5.18
N GLU A 78 -11.79 0.25 4.12
CA GLU A 78 -12.86 1.15 3.70
C GLU A 78 -14.06 1.08 4.67
N ASP A 79 -14.53 -0.13 5.00
CA ASP A 79 -15.66 -0.40 5.90
C ASP A 79 -15.42 0.22 7.30
N GLU A 80 -14.19 0.07 7.81
CA GLU A 80 -13.73 0.58 9.10
C GLU A 80 -13.32 2.07 9.06
N LYS A 81 -13.53 2.73 7.90
CA LYS A 81 -13.28 4.17 7.68
C LYS A 81 -11.82 4.58 7.90
N VAL A 82 -10.88 3.64 7.73
CA VAL A 82 -9.45 3.94 7.68
C VAL A 82 -9.14 4.76 6.45
N ILE A 83 -9.70 4.36 5.29
CA ILE A 83 -9.54 5.02 4.00
C ILE A 83 -10.90 5.40 3.41
N PRO A 84 -11.00 6.48 2.62
CA PRO A 84 -12.22 6.85 1.94
C PRO A 84 -12.48 5.98 0.69
N PRO A 85 -13.74 5.85 0.23
CA PRO A 85 -14.11 5.01 -0.91
C PRO A 85 -13.33 5.32 -2.20
N GLU A 86 -13.05 6.60 -2.45
CA GLU A 86 -12.29 7.01 -3.63
C GLU A 86 -10.85 6.49 -3.62
N LEU A 87 -10.24 6.42 -2.43
CA LEU A 87 -8.91 5.84 -2.26
C LEU A 87 -8.98 4.31 -2.36
N ALA A 88 -9.97 3.68 -1.73
CA ALA A 88 -10.17 2.23 -1.77
C ALA A 88 -10.29 1.70 -3.21
N GLY A 89 -11.05 2.40 -4.07
CA GLY A 89 -11.15 2.09 -5.50
C GLY A 89 -9.79 2.04 -6.20
N LYS A 90 -8.96 3.07 -6.01
CA LYS A 90 -7.60 3.11 -6.57
C LYS A 90 -6.70 2.01 -6.01
N LEU A 91 -6.77 1.74 -4.71
CA LEU A 91 -5.97 0.68 -4.08
C LEU A 91 -6.33 -0.72 -4.60
N LYS A 92 -7.62 -0.98 -4.86
CA LYS A 92 -8.07 -2.24 -5.48
C LYS A 92 -7.46 -2.44 -6.87
N GLU A 93 -7.33 -1.39 -7.69
CA GLU A 93 -6.63 -1.47 -8.97
C GLU A 93 -5.15 -1.85 -8.80
N LEU A 94 -4.47 -1.31 -7.80
CA LEU A 94 -3.07 -1.63 -7.50
C LEU A 94 -2.89 -3.09 -7.04
N VAL A 95 -3.82 -3.58 -6.19
CA VAL A 95 -3.85 -4.98 -5.77
C VAL A 95 -4.05 -5.92 -6.96
N GLN A 96 -4.80 -5.51 -7.99
CA GLN A 96 -4.94 -6.30 -9.22
C GLN A 96 -3.65 -6.30 -10.06
N ILE A 97 -2.93 -5.18 -10.13
CA ILE A 97 -1.64 -5.09 -10.84
C ILE A 97 -0.60 -6.04 -10.22
N ARG A 98 -0.63 -6.25 -8.89
CA ARG A 98 0.23 -7.19 -8.17
C ARG A 98 0.27 -8.58 -8.81
N GLU A 99 -0.88 -9.12 -9.23
CA GLU A 99 -0.92 -10.46 -9.82
C GLU A 99 -0.07 -10.53 -11.08
N LYS A 100 -0.14 -9.49 -11.92
CA LYS A 100 0.67 -9.38 -13.13
C LYS A 100 2.16 -9.26 -12.80
N LEU A 101 2.52 -8.44 -11.80
CA LEU A 101 3.90 -8.27 -11.36
C LEU A 101 4.53 -9.56 -10.78
N VAL A 102 3.72 -10.45 -10.21
CA VAL A 102 4.21 -11.66 -9.53
C VAL A 102 4.13 -12.92 -10.39
N ARG A 103 3.04 -13.10 -11.16
CA ARG A 103 2.76 -14.35 -11.87
C ARG A 103 2.86 -14.25 -13.38
N TYR A 104 2.54 -13.07 -13.94
CA TYR A 104 2.48 -12.83 -15.39
C TYR A 104 3.50 -11.79 -15.84
N TYR A 105 4.65 -11.75 -15.17
CA TYR A 105 5.71 -10.76 -15.40
C TYR A 105 6.30 -10.85 -16.82
N ASP A 106 6.20 -12.01 -17.46
CA ASP A 106 6.62 -12.25 -18.84
C ASP A 106 5.68 -11.60 -19.87
N LYS A 107 4.46 -11.22 -19.46
CA LYS A 107 3.41 -10.60 -20.29
C LYS A 107 3.02 -9.21 -19.80
N LEU A 108 3.87 -8.59 -18.99
CA LEU A 108 3.59 -7.30 -18.38
C LEU A 108 3.79 -6.16 -19.40
N GLU A 109 2.69 -5.55 -19.78
CA GLU A 109 2.66 -4.38 -20.67
C GLU A 109 2.87 -3.07 -19.88
N GLU A 110 3.45 -2.06 -20.54
CA GLU A 110 3.75 -0.75 -19.93
C GLU A 110 2.46 -0.05 -19.45
N GLU A 111 1.37 -0.23 -20.18
CA GLU A 111 0.03 0.29 -19.88
C GLU A 111 -0.50 -0.24 -18.55
N ALA A 112 -0.16 -1.48 -18.19
CA ALA A 112 -0.57 -2.09 -16.93
C ALA A 112 0.12 -1.45 -15.71
N LEU A 113 1.23 -0.73 -15.92
CA LEU A 113 1.99 -0.06 -14.85
C LEU A 113 1.56 1.38 -14.62
N VAL A 114 0.72 1.94 -15.50
CA VAL A 114 0.33 3.36 -15.45
C VAL A 114 -0.37 3.71 -14.15
N ALA A 115 -1.34 2.90 -13.71
CA ALA A 115 -2.04 3.13 -12.44
C ALA A 115 -1.09 3.09 -11.24
N GLY A 116 -0.10 2.21 -11.28
CA GLY A 116 0.95 2.11 -10.26
C GLY A 116 1.84 3.36 -10.15
N ARG A 117 1.91 4.20 -11.18
CA ARG A 117 2.76 5.40 -11.22
C ARG A 117 2.13 6.63 -10.57
N ASP A 118 0.83 6.63 -10.29
CA ASP A 118 0.19 7.69 -9.50
C ASP A 118 0.68 7.61 -8.07
N THR A 119 1.81 8.27 -7.74
CA THR A 119 2.38 8.15 -6.40
C THR A 119 1.55 8.80 -5.31
N GLU A 120 0.55 9.61 -5.69
CA GLU A 120 -0.32 10.28 -4.72
C GLU A 120 -1.24 9.29 -4.01
N VAL A 121 -1.60 8.17 -4.65
CA VAL A 121 -2.40 7.11 -4.02
C VAL A 121 -1.68 6.54 -2.79
N TYR A 122 -0.38 6.28 -2.88
CA TYR A 122 0.41 5.74 -1.78
C TYR A 122 0.61 6.77 -0.66
N ARG A 123 0.85 8.04 -1.02
CA ARG A 123 0.94 9.14 -0.03
C ARG A 123 -0.35 9.32 0.73
N SER A 124 -1.47 9.28 0.02
CA SER A 124 -2.81 9.36 0.62
C SER A 124 -3.05 8.18 1.56
N PHE A 125 -2.69 6.95 1.16
CA PHE A 125 -2.77 5.78 2.04
C PHE A 125 -1.95 5.97 3.33
N ILE A 126 -0.69 6.39 3.23
CA ILE A 126 0.16 6.67 4.39
C ILE A 126 -0.49 7.68 5.33
N GLN A 127 -1.02 8.79 4.79
CA GLN A 127 -1.67 9.83 5.58
C GLN A 127 -2.91 9.32 6.31
N HIS A 128 -3.74 8.53 5.64
CA HIS A 128 -4.96 7.96 6.20
C HIS A 128 -4.68 6.94 7.31
N VAL A 129 -3.72 6.03 7.09
CA VAL A 129 -3.28 5.08 8.12
C VAL A 129 -2.76 5.81 9.35
N ARG A 130 -1.84 6.77 9.17
CA ARG A 130 -1.30 7.55 10.29
C ARG A 130 -2.39 8.32 11.03
N LYS A 131 -3.34 8.93 10.31
CA LYS A 131 -4.46 9.65 10.90
C LYS A 131 -5.34 8.71 11.72
N TYR A 132 -5.67 7.53 11.21
CA TYR A 132 -6.48 6.54 11.92
C TYR A 132 -5.78 6.08 13.21
N LEU A 133 -4.49 5.74 13.14
CA LEU A 133 -3.70 5.39 14.32
C LEU A 133 -3.72 6.49 15.38
N HIS A 134 -3.56 7.77 14.98
CA HIS A 134 -3.65 8.90 15.91
C HIS A 134 -5.04 9.03 16.56
N GLN A 135 -6.10 8.78 15.80
CA GLN A 135 -7.48 8.88 16.28
C GLN A 135 -7.81 7.78 17.30
N GLU A 136 -7.40 6.54 17.04
CA GLU A 136 -7.75 5.39 17.88
C GLU A 136 -6.81 5.20 19.08
N LEU A 137 -5.51 5.54 18.94
CA LEU A 137 -4.49 5.29 19.96
C LEU A 137 -4.06 6.56 20.73
N GLY A 138 -4.37 7.75 20.20
CA GLY A 138 -3.98 9.04 20.77
C GLY A 138 -2.52 9.45 20.46
N GLU A 139 -2.23 10.76 20.53
CA GLU A 139 -0.93 11.35 20.13
C GLU A 139 0.29 10.84 20.91
N GLN A 140 0.09 10.24 22.09
CA GLN A 140 1.18 9.90 23.01
C GLN A 140 1.93 8.61 22.64
N ILE A 141 1.40 7.82 21.70
CA ILE A 141 1.94 6.49 21.34
C ILE A 141 2.83 6.54 20.08
N LEU A 142 2.79 7.63 19.31
CA LEU A 142 3.42 7.74 17.98
C LEU A 142 4.73 8.56 17.95
N LYS A 143 5.51 8.53 19.05
CA LYS A 143 6.82 9.19 19.12
C LYS A 143 7.94 8.41 18.47
#